data_AF-A0A2W4YNY3-F1
#
_entry.id   AF-A0A2W4YNY3-F1
#
_cell.length_a   1.000
_cell.length_b   1.000
_cell.length_c   1.000
_cell.angle_alpha   90.00
_cell.angle_beta   90.00
_cell.angle_gamma   90.00
#
_symmetry.space_group_name_H-M   'P 1'
#
loop_
_entity.id
_entity.type
_entity.pdbx_description
1 polymer ?
#
loop_
_entity_poly.entity_id
_entity_poly.type
_entity_poly.pdbx_seq_one_letter_code
_entity_poly.pdbx_strand_id
1 'polypeptide(L)'
;MASSSPLTGVILVDCARANASGGVAIAAERCGYGTDTAQFQSALKSACSEMNVTIDGLSDLDDEPSAPWHPAPGIEVAPDTPSEL
;
A
#
# COMPACT_ATOMS: atom_id res chain seq x y z
N MET A 1 3.30 -27.56 -2.31
CA MET A 1 2.17 -27.31 -3.22
C MET A 1 2.05 -25.81 -3.40
N ALA A 2 2.69 -25.25 -4.42
CA ALA A 2 2.42 -23.87 -4.81
C ALA A 2 1.05 -23.91 -5.51
N SER A 3 0.06 -23.22 -4.95
CA SER A 3 -1.22 -23.05 -5.62
C SER A 3 -0.94 -22.53 -7.02
N SER A 4 -1.35 -23.27 -8.05
CA SER A 4 -1.02 -22.97 -9.45
C SER A 4 -1.75 -21.73 -9.98
N SER A 5 -2.42 -21.00 -9.10
CA SER A 5 -3.25 -19.84 -9.41
C SER A 5 -2.69 -18.60 -8.69
N PRO A 6 -2.56 -17.48 -9.40
CA PRO A 6 -2.12 -16.22 -8.82
C PRO A 6 -3.06 -15.76 -7.71
N LEU A 7 -2.50 -15.20 -6.63
CA LEU A 7 -3.29 -14.61 -5.55
C LEU A 7 -3.98 -13.34 -6.06
N THR A 8 -5.18 -13.06 -5.58
CA THR A 8 -5.96 -11.86 -5.96
C THR A 8 -6.62 -11.22 -4.74
N GLY A 9 -7.07 -9.97 -4.90
CA GLY A 9 -7.79 -9.24 -3.84
C GLY A 9 -6.94 -9.04 -2.59
N VAL A 10 -7.55 -9.16 -1.40
CA VAL A 10 -6.88 -8.90 -0.11
C VAL A 10 -5.70 -9.84 0.15
N ILE A 11 -5.78 -11.08 -0.32
CA ILE A 11 -4.72 -12.08 -0.14
C ILE A 11 -3.48 -11.68 -0.97
N LEU A 12 -3.68 -11.06 -2.14
CA LEU A 12 -2.59 -10.52 -2.94
C LEU A 12 -1.91 -9.34 -2.24
N VAL A 13 -2.70 -8.42 -1.68
CA VAL A 13 -2.16 -7.24 -0.98
C VAL A 13 -1.35 -7.65 0.25
N ASP A 14 -1.85 -8.61 1.03
CA ASP A 14 -1.14 -9.15 2.20
C ASP A 14 0.17 -9.85 1.80
N CYS A 15 0.11 -10.72 0.78
CA CYS A 15 1.30 -11.37 0.22
C CYS A 15 2.32 -10.35 -0.31
N ALA A 16 1.85 -9.33 -1.03
CA ALA A 16 2.71 -8.27 -1.56
C ALA A 16 3.41 -7.51 -0.44
N ARG A 17 2.66 -7.07 0.58
CA ARG A 17 3.20 -6.38 1.76
C ARG A 17 4.25 -7.23 2.48
N ALA A 18 3.98 -8.52 2.72
CA ALA A 18 4.93 -9.42 3.37
C ALA A 18 6.24 -9.60 2.59
N ASN A 19 6.24 -9.34 1.29
CA ASN A 19 7.40 -9.45 0.40
C ASN A 19 7.87 -8.09 -0.15
N ALA A 20 7.35 -6.97 0.36
CA ALA A 20 7.64 -5.63 -0.16
C ALA A 20 9.15 -5.31 -0.09
N SER A 21 9.78 -5.67 1.02
CA SER A 21 11.22 -5.49 1.24
C SER A 21 12.11 -6.36 0.34
N GLY A 22 11.55 -7.40 -0.28
CA GLY A 22 12.22 -8.26 -1.27
C GLY A 22 12.12 -7.73 -2.71
N GLY A 23 11.34 -6.67 -2.93
CA GLY A 23 11.10 -6.08 -4.24
C GLY A 23 10.11 -6.87 -5.11
N VAL A 24 9.75 -6.25 -6.25
CA VAL A 24 8.64 -6.69 -7.10
C VAL A 24 8.80 -8.10 -7.69
N ALA A 25 10.04 -8.51 -8.00
CA ALA A 25 10.30 -9.82 -8.57
C ALA A 25 10.07 -10.94 -7.56
N ILE A 26 10.55 -10.76 -6.32
CA ILE A 26 10.34 -11.74 -5.25
C ILE A 26 8.87 -11.81 -4.88
N ALA A 27 8.21 -10.66 -4.72
CA ALA A 27 6.78 -10.61 -4.43
C ALA A 27 5.95 -11.30 -5.52
N ALA A 28 6.21 -11.04 -6.81
CA ALA A 28 5.51 -11.69 -7.92
C ALA A 28 5.65 -13.21 -7.87
N GLU A 29 6.86 -13.72 -7.65
CA GLU A 29 7.09 -15.17 -7.56
C GLU A 29 6.34 -15.78 -6.37
N ARG A 30 6.46 -15.16 -5.19
CA ARG A 30 5.82 -15.62 -3.94
C ARG A 30 4.30 -15.55 -4.01
N CYS A 31 3.75 -14.57 -4.71
CA CYS A 31 2.29 -14.40 -4.85
C CYS A 31 1.68 -15.18 -6.03
N GLY A 32 2.46 -16.05 -6.69
CA GLY A 32 1.96 -16.96 -7.72
C GLY A 32 1.96 -16.40 -9.15
N TYR A 33 2.63 -15.27 -9.37
CA TYR A 33 2.83 -14.67 -10.70
C TYR A 33 4.17 -15.09 -11.35
N GLY A 34 5.05 -15.75 -10.61
CA GLY A 34 6.35 -16.17 -11.14
C GLY A 34 7.19 -14.98 -11.58
N THR A 35 7.54 -14.93 -12.86
CA THR A 35 8.33 -13.83 -13.45
C THR A 35 7.48 -12.68 -13.99
N ASP A 36 6.15 -12.80 -13.99
CA ASP A 36 5.22 -11.83 -14.56
C ASP A 36 4.95 -10.66 -13.60
N THR A 37 5.97 -9.82 -13.40
CA THR A 37 5.89 -8.63 -12.53
C THR A 37 4.88 -7.59 -13.02
N ALA A 38 4.65 -7.49 -14.34
CA ALA A 38 3.67 -6.58 -14.92
C ALA A 38 2.23 -6.97 -14.54
N GLN A 39 1.92 -8.27 -14.64
CA GLN A 39 0.63 -8.83 -14.28
C GLN A 39 0.40 -8.75 -12.77
N PHE A 40 1.44 -9.02 -11.97
CA PHE A 40 1.43 -8.80 -10.53
C PHE A 40 1.09 -7.36 -10.16
N GLN A 41 1.79 -6.37 -10.74
CA GLN A 41 1.55 -4.96 -10.43
C GLN A 41 0.15 -4.51 -10.84
N SER A 42 -0.35 -4.94 -12.00
CA SER A 42 -1.70 -4.61 -12.44
C SER A 42 -2.74 -5.18 -11.47
N ALA A 43 -2.59 -6.44 -11.07
CA ALA A 43 -3.50 -7.08 -10.13
C ALA A 43 -3.43 -6.46 -8.73
N LEU A 44 -2.23 -6.06 -8.28
CA LEU A 44 -2.01 -5.39 -7.01
C LEU A 44 -2.72 -4.03 -6.98
N LYS A 45 -2.56 -3.22 -8.04
CA LYS A 45 -3.26 -1.94 -8.19
C LYS A 45 -4.78 -2.12 -8.18
N SER A 46 -5.30 -3.09 -8.93
CA SER A 46 -6.73 -3.41 -8.91
C SER A 46 -7.17 -3.82 -7.50
N ALA A 47 -6.43 -4.70 -6.81
CA ALA A 47 -6.78 -5.14 -5.47
C ALA A 47 -6.79 -4.00 -4.45
N CYS A 48 -5.82 -3.09 -4.50
CA CYS A 48 -5.82 -1.89 -3.66
C CYS A 48 -6.96 -0.93 -4.00
N SER A 49 -7.25 -0.75 -5.29
CA SER A 49 -8.35 0.12 -5.75
C SER A 49 -9.72 -0.37 -5.28
N GLU A 50 -9.94 -1.69 -5.22
CA GLU A 50 -11.16 -2.29 -4.66
C GLU A 50 -11.33 -1.96 -3.16
N MET A 51 -10.23 -1.69 -2.45
CA MET A 51 -10.21 -1.24 -1.06
C MET A 51 -10.19 0.27 -0.92
N ASN A 52 -10.41 1.00 -2.01
CA ASN A 52 -10.36 2.47 -2.06
C ASN A 52 -8.97 3.03 -1.67
N VAL A 53 -7.91 2.26 -1.91
CA VAL A 53 -6.50 2.63 -1.69
C VAL A 53 -5.82 2.78 -3.04
N THR A 54 -5.19 3.93 -3.30
CA THR A 54 -4.41 4.15 -4.53
C THR A 54 -2.94 3.99 -4.20
N ILE A 55 -2.26 3.09 -4.90
CA ILE A 55 -0.82 2.85 -4.78
C ILE A 55 -0.12 3.06 -6.13
N ASP A 56 1.12 3.54 -6.11
CA ASP A 56 1.93 3.61 -7.33
C ASP A 56 2.58 2.25 -7.66
N GLY A 57 2.92 1.48 -6.63
CA GLY A 57 3.54 0.16 -6.77
C GLY A 57 3.80 -0.51 -5.42
N LEU A 58 4.57 -1.60 -5.45
CA LEU A 58 4.87 -2.41 -4.27
C LEU A 58 5.55 -1.62 -3.14
N SER A 59 6.39 -0.63 -3.48
CA SER A 59 7.12 0.18 -2.51
C SER A 59 6.21 1.03 -1.61
N ASP A 60 4.98 1.32 -2.04
CA ASP A 60 3.99 2.05 -1.25
C ASP A 60 3.40 1.20 -0.11
N LEU A 61 3.54 -0.13 -0.21
CA LEU A 61 3.12 -1.09 0.82
C LEU A 61 4.22 -1.41 1.83
N ASP A 62 5.47 -1.03 1.54
CA ASP A 62 6.57 -1.16 2.49
C ASP A 62 6.39 -0.10 3.57
N ASP A 63 6.40 -0.53 4.83
CA ASP A 63 6.14 0.31 6.00
C ASP A 63 7.27 1.35 6.24
N GLU A 64 8.25 1.47 5.35
CA GLU A 64 9.19 2.58 5.41
C GLU A 64 8.41 3.91 5.34
N PRO A 65 8.47 4.76 6.38
CA PRO A 65 7.80 6.04 6.43
C PRO A 65 8.50 7.01 5.48
N SER A 66 8.37 6.77 4.17
CA SER A 66 8.95 7.56 3.09
C SER A 66 8.03 8.68 2.62
N ALA A 67 7.20 9.19 3.53
CA ALA A 67 6.82 10.60 3.57
C ALA A 67 6.26 10.88 4.96
N PRO A 68 6.63 11.98 5.63
CA PRO A 68 5.73 12.53 6.63
C PRO A 68 4.38 12.71 5.94
N TRP A 69 3.38 11.96 6.38
CA TRP A 69 2.00 12.40 6.30
C TRP A 69 2.01 13.81 6.88
N HIS A 70 2.02 14.82 6.03
CA HIS A 70 1.68 16.17 6.41
C HIS A 70 0.15 16.16 6.41
N PRO A 71 -0.53 15.96 7.56
CA PRO A 71 -1.86 16.52 7.65
C PRO A 71 -1.68 17.99 7.29
N ALA A 72 -2.45 18.46 6.31
CA ALA A 72 -2.54 19.90 6.04
C ALA A 72 -2.61 20.62 7.40
N PRO A 73 -1.93 21.76 7.59
CA PRO A 73 -1.97 22.48 8.86
C PRO A 73 -3.43 22.86 9.11
N GLY A 74 -4.14 22.00 9.84
CA GLY A 74 -5.44 22.27 10.39
C GLY A 74 -5.19 23.37 11.37
N ILE A 75 -5.59 24.58 10.99
CA ILE A 75 -5.55 25.77 11.84
C ILE A 75 -6.05 25.36 13.23
N GLU A 76 -5.14 25.39 14.21
CA GLU A 76 -5.53 25.35 15.61
C GLU A 76 -6.26 26.66 15.90
N VAL A 77 -7.58 26.66 15.76
CA VAL A 77 -8.39 27.79 16.22
C VAL A 77 -8.48 27.67 17.75
N ALA A 78 -7.54 28.31 18.44
CA ALA A 78 -7.72 28.59 19.86
C ALA A 78 -8.98 29.46 20.01
N PRO A 79 -9.91 29.18 20.94
CA PRO A 79 -11.03 30.06 21.16
C PRO A 79 -10.52 31.37 21.75
N ASP A 80 -10.57 32.43 20.95
CA ASP A 80 -10.38 33.81 21.38
C ASP A 80 -11.47 34.14 22.39
N THR A 81 -11.14 34.05 23.69
CA THR A 81 -12.03 34.50 24.75
C THR A 81 -11.32 35.68 25.40
N PRO A 82 -11.78 36.93 25.21
CA PRO A 82 -11.28 38.03 26.01
C PRO A 82 -11.79 37.83 27.44
N SER A 83 -10.96 37.28 28.32
CA SER A 83 -11.17 37.47 29.76
C SER A 83 -10.79 38.92 30.05
N GLU A 84 -11.78 39.80 29.98
CA GLU A 84 -11.68 41.12 30.58
C GLU A 84 -11.49 40.97 32.09
N LEU A 85 -10.48 41.67 32.60
CA LEU A 85 -10.10 41.80 34.01
C LEU A 85 -11.09 42.69 34.78
#